data_AF-A0A5B8I7L7-F1
#
_entry.id   AF-A0A5B8I7L7-F1
#
_cell.length_a   1.000
_cell.length_b   1.000
_cell.length_c   1.000
_cell.angle_alpha   90.00
_cell.angle_beta   90.00
_cell.angle_gamma   90.00
#
_symmetry.space_group_name_H-M   'P 1'
#
loop_
_entity.id
_entity.type
_entity.pdbx_description
1 polymer ?
#
loop_
_entity_poly.entity_id
_entity_poly.type
_entity_poly.pdbx_seq_one_letter_code
_entity_poly.pdbx_strand_id
1 'polypeptide(L)'
;MTEEDIYPLLGKLVNGRVYAYAVPCCDYHAPHHKHSFILFSLSQENNYNASQQLAGQQVTVSVDCYAHSVAAARALREQVKTALAVLAPNKTAEYNDFDVEYEQFRMTLEVMLSR
;
A
#
# COMPACT_ATOMS: atom_id res chain seq x y z
N MET A 1 -5.02 14.17 -0.80
CA MET A 1 -4.80 13.04 0.13
C MET A 1 -3.32 12.89 0.34
N THR A 2 -2.88 12.68 1.57
CA THR A 2 -1.47 12.50 1.95
C THR A 2 -1.30 11.24 2.79
N GLU A 3 -0.06 10.92 3.15
CA GLU A 3 0.28 9.79 4.00
C GLU A 3 -0.39 9.89 5.38
N GLU A 4 -0.61 11.11 5.87
CA GLU A 4 -1.31 11.38 7.14
C GLU A 4 -2.76 10.89 7.13
N ASP A 5 -3.40 10.80 5.94
CA ASP A 5 -4.74 10.22 5.79
C ASP A 5 -4.71 8.68 5.85
N ILE A 6 -3.57 8.05 5.52
CA ILE A 6 -3.43 6.59 5.40
C ILE A 6 -2.89 5.96 6.68
N TYR A 7 -1.94 6.59 7.36
CA TYR A 7 -1.33 6.08 8.59
C TYR A 7 -2.34 5.74 9.70
N PRO A 8 -3.41 6.52 9.95
CA PRO A 8 -4.42 6.15 10.94
C PRO A 8 -5.17 4.85 10.61
N LEU A 9 -5.28 4.51 9.32
CA LEU A 9 -5.99 3.32 8.84
C LEU A 9 -5.11 2.08 8.90
N LEU A 10 -3.85 2.20 8.48
CA LEU A 10 -2.94 1.06 8.33
C LEU A 10 -1.93 0.93 9.46
N GLY A 11 -1.54 2.02 10.11
CA GLY A 11 -0.37 2.09 10.99
C GLY A 11 -0.41 1.24 12.26
N LYS A 12 -1.56 0.64 12.60
CA LYS A 12 -1.67 -0.34 13.70
C LYS A 12 -1.57 -1.78 13.23
N LEU A 13 -1.67 -2.03 11.93
CA LEU A 13 -1.53 -3.37 11.35
C LEU A 13 -0.09 -3.86 11.50
N VAL A 14 0.06 -5.18 11.58
CA VAL A 14 1.37 -5.86 11.61
C VAL A 14 2.31 -5.34 12.71
N ASN A 15 1.73 -4.98 13.86
CA ASN A 15 2.45 -4.37 14.99
C ASN A 15 3.16 -3.06 14.63
N GLY A 16 2.58 -2.26 13.74
CA GLY A 16 3.12 -0.97 13.33
C GLY A 16 4.27 -1.04 12.33
N ARG A 17 4.56 -2.22 11.76
CA ARG A 17 5.51 -2.36 10.65
C ARG A 17 4.86 -1.95 9.33
N VAL A 18 4.51 -0.67 9.25
CA VAL A 18 3.86 -0.04 8.09
C VAL A 18 4.68 1.17 7.68
N TYR A 19 5.10 1.20 6.42
CA TYR A 19 6.04 2.19 5.91
C TYR A 19 5.50 2.84 4.64
N ALA A 20 5.75 4.14 4.49
CA ALA A 20 5.47 4.86 3.26
C ALA A 20 6.70 4.80 2.34
N TYR A 21 6.50 4.40 1.08
CA TYR A 21 7.48 4.36 -0.02
C TYR A 21 8.68 3.42 0.11
N ALA A 22 9.32 3.34 1.28
CA ALA A 22 10.44 2.44 1.52
C ALA A 22 10.42 1.91 2.97
N VAL A 23 10.87 0.67 3.15
CA VAL A 23 11.19 0.15 4.49
C VAL A 23 12.46 0.86 4.97
N PRO A 24 12.51 1.39 6.21
CA PRO A 24 13.72 1.97 6.77
C PRO A 24 14.88 0.97 6.65
N CYS A 25 15.98 1.42 6.04
CA CYS A 25 17.17 0.59 5.85
C CYS A 25 17.62 0.06 7.21
N CYS A 26 17.49 -1.25 7.38
CA CYS A 26 18.07 -1.96 8.49
C CYS A 26 19.56 -2.07 8.19
N ASP A 27 20.43 -2.03 9.21
CA ASP A 27 21.87 -2.19 9.02
C ASP A 27 22.18 -3.29 8.00
N TYR A 28 22.99 -2.98 6.99
CA TYR A 28 23.32 -3.82 5.82
C TYR A 28 23.85 -5.23 6.18
N HIS A 29 24.09 -5.48 7.47
CA HIS A 29 24.62 -6.72 8.04
C HIS A 29 23.63 -7.46 8.95
N ALA A 30 22.45 -6.91 9.22
CA ALA A 30 21.39 -7.58 9.93
C ALA A 30 20.57 -8.41 8.94
N PRO A 31 20.27 -9.70 9.24
CA PRO A 31 19.44 -10.51 8.36
C PRO A 31 18.10 -9.78 8.15
N HIS A 32 17.75 -9.55 6.88
CA HIS A 32 16.54 -8.86 6.46
C HIS A 32 15.36 -9.30 7.32
N HIS A 33 14.62 -8.31 7.80
CA HIS A 33 13.57 -8.47 8.79
C HIS A 33 12.70 -9.70 8.52
N LYS A 34 12.85 -10.75 9.34
CA LYS A 34 12.03 -11.98 9.32
C LYS A 34 10.54 -11.74 9.57
N HIS A 35 10.11 -10.51 9.71
CA HIS A 35 8.75 -10.17 10.08
C HIS A 35 7.99 -9.67 8.86
N SER A 36 6.73 -10.07 8.77
CA SER A 36 5.80 -9.42 7.84
C SER A 36 5.76 -7.92 8.08
N PHE A 37 5.53 -7.18 6.99
CA PHE A 37 5.37 -5.72 7.00
C PHE A 37 4.45 -5.27 5.86
N ILE A 38 4.05 -4.00 5.90
CA ILE A 38 3.27 -3.35 4.85
C ILE A 38 4.07 -2.17 4.31
N LEU A 39 4.11 -2.03 3.00
CA LEU A 39 4.59 -0.85 2.30
C LEU A 39 3.40 -0.20 1.61
N PHE A 40 3.25 1.12 1.69
CA PHE A 40 2.26 1.83 0.89
C PHE A 40 2.87 3.02 0.16
N SER A 41 2.27 3.39 -0.96
CA SER A 41 2.63 4.58 -1.72
C SER A 41 1.38 5.27 -2.25
N LEU A 42 1.50 6.56 -2.52
CA LEU A 42 0.47 7.38 -3.13
C LEU A 42 0.95 7.88 -4.50
N SER A 43 0.09 7.79 -5.49
CA SER A 43 0.24 8.51 -6.75
C SER A 43 -1.00 9.36 -7.02
N GLN A 44 -0.78 10.53 -7.62
CA GLN A 44 -1.85 11.48 -7.91
C GLN A 44 -1.76 11.89 -9.38
N GLU A 45 -2.90 11.85 -10.06
CA GLU A 45 -3.03 12.24 -11.45
C GLU A 45 -4.11 13.31 -11.58
N ASN A 46 -3.74 14.46 -12.17
CA ASN A 46 -4.66 15.57 -12.39
C ASN A 46 -5.20 15.48 -13.82
N ASN A 47 -6.52 15.50 -13.95
CA ASN A 47 -7.20 15.56 -15.23
C ASN A 47 -7.57 17.01 -15.53
N TYR A 48 -7.21 17.49 -16.73
CA TYR A 48 -7.50 18.84 -17.18
C TYR A 48 -8.50 18.83 -18.34
N ASN A 49 -9.41 19.79 -18.36
CA ASN A 49 -10.34 19.97 -19.48
C ASN A 49 -9.65 20.67 -20.68
N ALA A 50 -10.38 20.83 -21.80
CA ALA A 50 -9.88 21.49 -23.00
C ALA A 50 -9.42 22.95 -22.77
N SER A 51 -9.88 23.59 -21.70
CA SER A 51 -9.50 24.94 -21.28
C SER A 51 -8.33 24.95 -20.27
N GLN A 52 -7.66 23.81 -20.07
CA GLN A 52 -6.58 23.60 -19.10
C GLN A 52 -6.97 23.87 -17.63
N GLN A 53 -8.26 23.79 -17.31
CA GLN A 53 -8.72 23.85 -15.92
C GLN A 53 -8.78 22.45 -15.33
N LEU A 54 -8.44 22.33 -14.05
CA LEU A 54 -8.54 21.07 -13.32
C LEU A 54 -9.99 20.58 -13.33
N ALA A 55 -10.22 19.42 -13.92
CA ALA A 55 -11.53 18.79 -14.06
C ALA A 55 -11.76 17.67 -13.03
N GLY A 56 -10.69 17.09 -12.51
CA GLY A 56 -10.75 16.10 -11.44
C GLY A 56 -9.36 15.59 -11.08
N GLN A 57 -9.25 14.98 -9.92
CA GLN A 57 -8.02 14.35 -9.46
C GLN A 57 -8.27 12.87 -9.19
N GLN A 58 -7.37 12.02 -9.66
CA GLN A 58 -7.35 10.61 -9.29
C GLN A 58 -6.20 10.37 -8.32
N VAL A 59 -6.47 9.70 -7.21
CA VAL A 59 -5.47 9.26 -6.25
C VAL A 59 -5.46 7.75 -6.24
N THR A 60 -4.29 7.14 -6.43
CA THR A 60 -4.11 5.70 -6.26
C THR A 60 -3.29 5.48 -5.00
N VAL A 61 -3.81 4.66 -4.08
CA VAL A 61 -3.06 4.13 -2.95
C VAL A 61 -2.67 2.70 -3.31
N SER A 62 -1.37 2.44 -3.44
CA SER A 62 -0.85 1.08 -3.63
C SER A 62 -0.33 0.57 -2.30
N VAL A 63 -0.74 -0.63 -1.89
CA VAL A 63 -0.35 -1.23 -0.62
C VAL A 63 0.16 -2.64 -0.85
N ASP A 64 1.45 -2.85 -0.59
CA ASP A 64 2.14 -4.12 -0.70
C ASP A 64 2.21 -4.81 0.67
N CYS A 65 1.62 -6.00 0.77
CA CYS A 65 1.64 -6.81 1.99
C CYS A 65 2.67 -7.93 1.87
N TYR A 66 3.70 -7.90 2.72
CA TYR A 66 4.82 -8.84 2.68
C TYR A 66 4.72 -9.91 3.78
N ALA A 67 4.89 -11.19 3.44
CA ALA A 67 5.01 -12.28 4.40
C ALA A 67 5.74 -13.52 3.85
N HIS A 68 6.15 -14.41 4.76
CA HIS A 68 6.82 -15.69 4.45
C HIS A 68 5.92 -16.77 3.83
N SER A 69 4.63 -16.52 3.69
CA SER A 69 3.72 -17.41 2.97
C SER A 69 2.65 -16.65 2.22
N VAL A 70 2.22 -17.21 1.09
CA VAL A 70 1.09 -16.69 0.28
C VAL A 70 -0.15 -16.46 1.14
N ALA A 71 -0.49 -17.40 2.02
CA ALA A 71 -1.67 -17.32 2.86
C ALA A 71 -1.58 -16.15 3.86
N ALA A 72 -0.41 -15.97 4.50
CA ALA A 72 -0.19 -14.87 5.43
C ALA A 72 -0.23 -13.50 4.72
N ALA A 73 0.46 -13.37 3.58
CA ALA A 73 0.46 -12.13 2.81
C ALA A 73 -0.96 -11.78 2.32
N ARG A 74 -1.75 -12.78 1.90
CA ARG A 74 -3.15 -12.58 1.49
C ARG A 74 -4.02 -12.14 2.65
N ALA A 75 -3.86 -12.78 3.82
CA ALA A 75 -4.60 -12.39 5.02
C ALA A 75 -4.29 -10.94 5.45
N LEU A 76 -3.05 -10.47 5.24
CA LEU A 76 -2.69 -9.07 5.46
C LEU A 76 -3.38 -8.15 4.46
N ARG A 77 -3.42 -8.52 3.17
CA ARG A 77 -4.14 -7.74 2.15
C ARG A 77 -5.62 -7.58 2.48
N GLU A 78 -6.29 -8.61 2.98
CA GLU A 78 -7.69 -8.51 3.40
C GLU A 78 -7.90 -7.57 4.60
N GLN A 79 -6.95 -7.53 5.54
CA GLN A 79 -6.98 -6.55 6.65
C GLN A 79 -6.82 -5.12 6.12
N VAL A 80 -5.88 -4.90 5.20
CA VAL A 80 -5.70 -3.62 4.51
C VAL A 80 -6.96 -3.22 3.77
N LYS A 81 -7.56 -4.13 3.00
CA LYS A 81 -8.80 -3.91 2.26
C LYS A 81 -9.94 -3.47 3.17
N THR A 82 -10.08 -4.13 4.33
CA THR A 82 -11.07 -3.76 5.35
C THR A 82 -10.79 -2.37 5.93
N ALA A 83 -9.53 -2.06 6.24
CA ALA A 83 -9.13 -0.77 6.79
C ALA A 83 -9.35 0.40 5.80
N LEU A 84 -9.08 0.19 4.51
CA LEU A 84 -9.24 1.21 3.47
C LEU A 84 -10.67 1.34 2.94
N ALA A 85 -11.59 0.45 3.33
CA ALA A 85 -12.98 0.51 2.89
C ALA A 85 -13.67 1.85 3.23
N VAL A 86 -13.26 2.51 4.32
CA VAL A 86 -13.77 3.83 4.74
C VAL A 86 -13.48 4.93 3.71
N LEU A 87 -12.47 4.75 2.85
CA LEU A 87 -12.15 5.70 1.78
C LEU A 87 -13.11 5.60 0.58
N ALA A 88 -14.00 4.61 0.56
CA ALA A 88 -14.97 4.36 -0.50
C ALA A 88 -14.34 4.35 -1.91
N PRO A 89 -13.41 3.41 -2.20
CA PRO A 89 -12.71 3.38 -3.47
C PRO A 89 -13.63 3.15 -4.66
N ASN A 90 -13.39 3.90 -5.74
CA ASN A 90 -14.09 3.76 -7.00
C ASN A 90 -13.73 2.44 -7.70
N LYS A 91 -12.48 2.01 -7.53
CA LYS A 91 -11.94 0.78 -8.12
C LYS A 91 -10.85 0.20 -7.22
N THR A 92 -10.73 -1.11 -7.22
CA THR A 92 -9.65 -1.84 -6.57
C THR A 92 -9.00 -2.82 -7.54
N ALA A 93 -7.69 -3.04 -7.42
CA ALA A 93 -6.96 -4.07 -8.15
C ALA A 93 -6.06 -4.85 -7.18
N GLU A 94 -5.84 -6.13 -7.47
CA GLU A 94 -5.07 -7.04 -6.61
C GLU A 94 -4.00 -7.75 -7.43
N TYR A 95 -2.77 -7.75 -6.93
CA TYR A 95 -1.62 -8.40 -7.57
C TYR A 95 -0.93 -9.33 -6.58
N ASN A 96 -0.32 -10.40 -7.08
CA ASN A 96 0.37 -11.39 -6.28
C ASN A 96 1.75 -11.61 -6.90
N ASP A 97 2.80 -11.57 -6.08
CA ASP A 97 4.17 -11.69 -6.54
C ASP A 97 5.07 -12.30 -5.45
N PHE A 98 6.31 -12.60 -5.80
CA PHE A 98 7.36 -12.90 -4.84
C PHE A 98 8.50 -11.89 -5.04
N ASP A 99 8.79 -11.14 -3.99
CA ASP A 99 9.80 -10.11 -4.02
C ASP A 99 11.16 -10.69 -3.60
N VAL A 100 12.11 -10.69 -4.55
CA VAL A 100 13.43 -11.27 -4.36
C VAL A 100 14.31 -10.44 -3.43
N GLU A 101 14.06 -9.13 -3.30
CA GLU A 101 14.84 -8.26 -2.43
C GLU A 101 14.53 -8.56 -0.95
N TYR A 102 13.25 -8.81 -0.65
CA TYR A 102 12.78 -9.11 0.70
C TYR A 102 12.62 -10.60 1.00
N GLU A 103 12.87 -11.47 0.01
CA GLU A 103 12.64 -12.91 0.04
C GLU A 103 11.26 -13.29 0.60
N GLN A 104 10.22 -12.54 0.23
CA GLN A 104 8.87 -12.67 0.79
C GLN A 104 7.80 -12.63 -0.30
N PHE A 105 6.68 -13.31 -0.04
CA PHE A 105 5.48 -13.17 -0.87
C PHE A 105 4.90 -11.78 -0.68
N ARG A 106 4.59 -11.14 -1.80
CA ARG A 106 3.98 -9.82 -1.88
C ARG A 106 2.56 -9.93 -2.41
N MET A 107 1.60 -9.41 -1.66
CA MET A 107 0.21 -9.30 -2.08
C MET A 107 -0.16 -7.82 -2.10
N THR A 108 -0.26 -7.26 -3.30
CA THR A 108 -0.56 -5.85 -3.53
C THR A 108 -2.06 -5.64 -3.59
N LEU A 109 -2.55 -4.57 -2.97
CA LEU A 109 -3.86 -3.98 -3.18
C LEU A 109 -3.66 -2.55 -3.68
N GLU A 110 -4.19 -2.25 -4.85
CA GLU A 110 -4.35 -0.88 -5.32
C GLU A 110 -5.80 -0.43 -5.10
N VAL A 111 -5.98 0.76 -4.53
CA VAL A 111 -7.28 1.41 -4.42
C VAL A 111 -7.24 2.76 -5.14
N MET A 112 -8.22 3.00 -6.00
CA MET A 112 -8.33 4.23 -6.79
C MET A 112 -9.48 5.08 -6.26
N LEU A 113 -9.20 6.36 -6.06
CA LEU A 113 -10.10 7.35 -5.50
C LEU A 113 -10.24 8.52 -6.48
N SER A 114 -11.48 8.84 -6.84
CA SER A 114 -11.79 10.06 -7.58
C SER A 114 -12.06 11.21 -6.59
N ARG A 115 -11.42 12.35 -6.81
CA ARG A 115 -11.52 13.57 -6.01
C ARG A 115 -11.89 14.76 -6.88
#